data_AF-G9WSW4-F1
#
_entry.id   AF-G9WSW4-F1
#
_cell.length_a   1.000
_cell.length_b   1.000
_cell.length_c   1.000
_cell.angle_alpha   90.00
_cell.angle_beta   90.00
_cell.angle_gamma   90.00
#
_symmetry.space_group_name_H-M   'P 1'
#
loop_
_entity.id
_entity.type
_entity.pdbx_description
1 polymer ?
#
loop_
_entity_poly.entity_id
_entity_poly.type
_entity_poly.pdbx_seq_one_letter_code
_entity_poly.pdbx_strand_id
1 'polypeptide(L)'
;MKKCVKRRICGALLVLLPFLCNMKSYAYFPDRIDKDTMDYVRYADENPDLYAAYGYDRDKLYEHYANSGKEEGRLAHCLYNRPDRQSIYMWGWNAENLDTERYARENPDVAAAIGTDPEALRTHFLEHGLLENRKGYGLPYEADSTKAKGMIFDVAAQITNDSMTDREKIKAVHDWIVNHTKYDKENYDRGTIPDESYHIEGLMLKGKAVCQGYAETFDYFMYVLGIEHEMVDGRVEGRDSGHAWNRVLLDDTWLYVDCTWDDPVNDAGKDVLRYNYFLCTESEMAGDHTARDSYKVY
;
A
#
# COMPACT_ATOMS: atom_id res chain seq x y z
N MET A 1 29.49 -66.53 -6.15
CA MET A 1 30.72 -66.11 -6.88
C MET A 1 30.48 -64.67 -7.36
N LYS A 2 30.89 -63.62 -6.64
CA LYS A 2 32.21 -62.94 -6.56
C LYS A 2 32.76 -62.36 -7.88
N LYS A 3 33.15 -61.07 -7.78
CA LYS A 3 33.93 -60.13 -8.64
C LYS A 3 33.05 -59.20 -9.49
N CYS A 4 32.95 -57.88 -9.31
CA CYS A 4 33.85 -56.80 -8.81
C CYS A 4 35.05 -56.49 -9.74
N VAL A 5 34.94 -55.40 -10.52
CA VAL A 5 36.01 -54.48 -11.00
C VAL A 5 35.31 -53.13 -11.33
N LYS A 6 35.39 -52.08 -10.49
CA LYS A 6 36.37 -50.96 -10.38
C LYS A 6 36.29 -49.84 -11.47
N ARG A 7 35.67 -48.72 -11.05
CA ARG A 7 36.08 -47.28 -11.06
C ARG A 7 36.69 -46.61 -12.31
N ARG A 8 36.15 -45.42 -12.63
CA ARG A 8 36.79 -44.07 -12.77
C ARG A 8 35.66 -43.02 -12.81
N ILE A 9 35.33 -42.29 -11.73
CA ILE A 9 35.80 -40.95 -11.27
C ILE A 9 36.02 -39.91 -12.38
N CYS A 10 35.08 -38.97 -12.49
CA CYS A 10 35.20 -37.53 -12.75
C CYS A 10 33.85 -36.95 -12.24
N GLY A 11 33.75 -36.14 -11.20
CA GLY A 11 34.37 -34.83 -11.04
C GLY A 11 33.34 -33.73 -11.32
N ALA A 12 32.28 -33.64 -10.50
CA ALA A 12 31.37 -32.49 -10.50
C ALA A 12 30.89 -32.23 -9.06
N LEU A 13 31.67 -31.39 -8.38
CA LEU A 13 31.29 -30.70 -7.16
C LEU A 13 30.43 -29.52 -7.63
N LEU A 14 29.11 -29.56 -7.43
CA LEU A 14 28.30 -28.35 -7.46
C LEU A 14 27.35 -28.35 -6.27
N VAL A 15 27.41 -27.23 -5.57
CA VAL A 15 27.01 -27.00 -4.20
C VAL A 15 25.49 -27.04 -4.08
N LEU A 16 24.98 -27.92 -3.23
CA LEU A 16 23.65 -27.81 -2.63
C LEU A 16 23.65 -26.56 -1.75
N LEU A 17 22.99 -25.49 -2.20
CA LEU A 17 22.63 -24.35 -1.36
C LEU A 17 21.29 -24.66 -0.68
N PRO A 18 21.24 -24.86 0.65
CA PRO A 18 20.00 -24.78 1.38
C PRO A 18 19.67 -23.30 1.58
N PHE A 19 18.71 -22.76 0.82
CA PHE A 19 18.09 -21.48 1.18
C PHE A 19 17.07 -21.70 2.29
N LEU A 20 17.58 -21.83 3.50
CA LEU A 20 16.86 -21.48 4.73
C LEU A 20 17.69 -20.37 5.38
N CYS A 21 17.12 -19.17 5.53
CA CYS A 21 17.17 -18.34 6.74
C CYS A 21 16.86 -16.87 6.41
N ASN A 22 15.87 -16.33 7.13
CA ASN A 22 15.66 -14.91 7.46
C ASN A 22 15.53 -13.92 6.30
N MET A 23 14.30 -13.74 5.82
CA MET A 23 13.87 -12.38 5.50
C MET A 23 13.71 -11.66 6.83
N LYS A 24 14.65 -10.75 7.06
CA LYS A 24 14.82 -9.97 8.27
C LYS A 24 13.52 -9.22 8.57
N SER A 25 13.10 -9.23 9.83
CA SER A 25 12.21 -8.21 10.39
C SER A 25 12.69 -6.85 9.88
N TYR A 26 11.81 -6.10 9.21
CA TYR A 26 12.15 -4.80 8.67
C TYR A 26 12.76 -3.95 9.78
N ALA A 27 14.01 -3.55 9.53
CA ALA A 27 14.77 -2.73 10.43
C ALA A 27 14.00 -1.43 10.67
N TYR A 28 13.82 -1.10 11.95
CA TYR A 28 13.43 0.23 12.40
C TYR A 28 14.36 1.24 11.72
N PHE A 29 13.87 1.96 10.70
CA PHE A 29 14.61 3.05 10.08
C PHE A 29 14.66 4.19 11.10
N PRO A 30 15.85 4.54 11.66
CA PRO A 30 15.92 5.46 12.79
C PRO A 30 15.47 6.89 12.45
N ASP A 31 15.45 7.27 11.16
CA ASP A 31 14.80 8.48 10.67
C ASP A 31 14.11 8.17 9.34
N ARG A 32 12.77 8.05 9.35
CA ARG A 32 11.96 7.85 8.12
C ARG A 32 11.88 9.11 7.26
N ILE A 33 12.01 10.27 7.89
CA ILE A 33 12.05 11.58 7.24
C ILE A 33 13.53 11.95 7.08
N ASP A 34 14.02 11.75 5.87
CA ASP A 34 15.33 12.21 5.44
C ASP A 34 15.18 13.27 4.35
N LYS A 35 16.31 13.77 3.86
CA LYS A 35 16.35 14.82 2.84
C LYS A 35 15.62 14.47 1.55
N ASP A 36 15.59 13.20 1.20
CA ASP A 36 15.02 12.70 -0.05
C ASP A 36 13.59 12.21 0.15
N THR A 37 13.22 11.77 1.36
CA THR A 37 11.87 11.34 1.67
C THR A 37 10.98 12.45 2.22
N MET A 38 11.49 13.59 2.68
CA MET A 38 10.65 14.66 3.25
C MET A 38 9.77 15.36 2.20
N ASP A 39 8.47 15.51 2.50
CA ASP A 39 7.55 16.36 1.76
C ASP A 39 7.80 17.83 2.09
N TYR A 40 8.89 18.35 1.53
CA TYR A 40 9.34 19.71 1.73
C TYR A 40 8.34 20.75 1.21
N VAL A 41 7.52 20.40 0.22
CA VAL A 41 6.47 21.29 -0.29
C VAL A 41 5.40 21.46 0.78
N ARG A 42 4.85 20.36 1.28
CA ARG A 42 3.88 20.39 2.39
C ARG A 42 4.47 21.05 3.63
N TYR A 43 5.72 20.74 3.97
CA TYR A 43 6.40 21.35 5.10
C TYR A 43 6.51 22.87 4.99
N ALA A 44 6.79 23.41 3.80
CA ALA A 44 6.78 24.85 3.57
C ALA A 44 5.37 25.45 3.60
N ASP A 45 4.38 24.78 2.99
CA ASP A 45 3.00 25.26 2.93
C ASP A 45 2.34 25.32 4.32
N GLU A 46 2.59 24.33 5.18
CA GLU A 46 2.11 24.28 6.56
C GLU A 46 2.88 25.24 7.50
N ASN A 47 4.03 25.76 7.06
CA ASN A 47 4.89 26.67 7.83
C ASN A 47 5.19 27.95 7.03
N PRO A 48 4.25 28.92 6.98
CA PRO A 48 4.39 30.11 6.13
C PRO A 48 5.65 30.95 6.37
N ASP A 49 6.21 30.89 7.59
CA ASP A 49 7.48 31.54 7.93
C ASP A 49 8.68 30.86 7.24
N LEU A 50 8.67 29.53 7.13
CA LEU A 50 9.70 28.78 6.39
C LEU A 50 9.56 28.97 4.89
N TYR A 51 8.33 28.99 4.36
CA TYR A 51 8.12 29.35 2.96
C TYR A 51 8.65 30.75 2.66
N ALA A 52 8.40 31.73 3.54
CA ALA A 52 8.93 33.09 3.37
C ALA A 52 10.48 33.15 3.43
N ALA A 53 11.11 32.31 4.25
CA ALA A 53 12.57 32.28 4.43
C ALA A 53 13.30 31.49 3.34
N TYR A 54 12.76 30.35 2.93
CA TYR A 54 13.44 29.34 2.11
C TYR A 54 12.73 29.02 0.80
N GLY A 55 11.48 29.47 0.60
CA GLY A 55 10.64 29.02 -0.50
C GLY A 55 10.45 27.50 -0.43
N TYR A 56 10.51 26.84 -1.59
CA TYR A 56 10.51 25.37 -1.70
C TYR A 56 11.93 24.80 -1.81
N ASP A 57 12.92 25.42 -1.17
CA ASP A 57 14.29 24.87 -1.11
C ASP A 57 14.34 23.66 -0.17
N ARG A 58 14.19 22.47 -0.76
CA ARG A 58 14.19 21.17 -0.06
C ARG A 58 15.32 21.03 0.95
N ASP A 59 16.53 21.40 0.54
CA ASP A 59 17.73 21.17 1.34
C ASP A 59 17.69 22.04 2.61
N LYS A 60 17.30 23.32 2.49
CA LYS A 60 17.13 24.22 3.64
C LYS A 60 15.95 23.84 4.53
N LEU A 61 14.84 23.42 3.93
CA LEU A 61 13.66 23.01 4.68
C LEU A 61 13.93 21.74 5.50
N TYR A 62 14.62 20.76 4.92
CA TYR A 62 15.05 19.57 5.64
C TYR A 62 16.05 19.92 6.74
N GLU A 63 17.03 20.78 6.46
CA GLU A 63 18.00 21.25 7.47
C GLU A 63 17.30 21.93 8.65
N HIS A 64 16.28 22.76 8.38
CA HIS A 64 15.43 23.33 9.43
C HIS A 64 14.73 22.25 10.25
N TYR A 65 14.03 21.31 9.60
CA TYR A 65 13.32 20.24 10.29
C TYR A 65 14.24 19.42 11.19
N ALA A 66 15.40 19.01 10.65
CA ALA A 66 16.38 18.18 11.35
C ALA A 66 17.04 18.90 12.54
N ASN A 67 17.27 20.21 12.44
CA ASN A 67 18.02 20.96 13.46
C ASN A 67 17.15 21.60 14.54
N SER A 68 15.92 22.02 14.23
CA SER A 68 15.04 22.72 15.18
C SER A 68 13.56 22.43 15.00
N GLY A 69 13.10 22.09 13.80
CA GLY A 69 11.68 21.90 13.51
C GLY A 69 11.00 20.83 14.39
N LYS A 70 11.68 19.70 14.66
CA LYS A 70 11.18 18.68 15.60
C LYS A 70 10.99 19.24 17.02
N GLU A 71 11.95 20.01 17.53
CA GLU A 71 11.90 20.61 18.87
C GLU A 71 10.86 21.74 18.97
N GLU A 72 10.62 22.44 17.87
CA GLU A 72 9.56 23.43 17.71
C GLU A 72 8.16 22.81 17.66
N GLY A 73 8.05 21.48 17.54
CA GLY A 73 6.79 20.77 17.39
C GLY A 73 6.20 20.87 15.99
N ARG A 74 6.99 21.21 14.97
CA ARG A 74 6.56 21.22 13.58
C ARG A 74 6.51 19.79 13.06
N LEU A 75 5.39 19.44 12.42
CA LEU A 75 5.23 18.16 11.76
C LEU A 75 5.92 18.21 10.39
N ALA A 76 6.60 17.12 10.04
CA ALA A 76 7.01 16.86 8.68
C ALA A 76 6.44 15.51 8.25
N HIS A 77 6.20 15.37 6.96
CA HIS A 77 5.63 14.19 6.36
C HIS A 77 6.60 13.61 5.34
N CYS A 78 6.53 12.31 5.10
CA CYS A 78 7.25 11.72 3.97
C CYS A 78 6.47 11.93 2.67
N LEU A 79 7.16 12.14 1.56
CA LEU A 79 6.70 11.97 0.19
C LEU A 79 6.43 10.49 -0.05
N TYR A 80 5.34 9.98 0.51
CA TYR A 80 4.84 8.68 0.07
C TYR A 80 4.29 8.82 -1.35
N ASN A 81 4.63 7.86 -2.19
CA ASN A 81 4.20 7.83 -3.57
C ASN A 81 2.67 7.81 -3.62
N ARG A 82 2.06 8.94 -3.98
CA ARG A 82 0.62 9.00 -4.30
C ARG A 82 0.47 8.48 -5.73
N PRO A 83 -0.09 7.28 -5.92
CA PRO A 83 -0.32 6.77 -7.26
C PRO A 83 -1.22 7.73 -8.05
N ASP A 84 -0.93 7.93 -9.32
CA ASP A 84 -1.90 8.52 -10.23
C ASP A 84 -2.95 7.47 -10.65
N ARG A 85 -4.17 7.88 -11.01
CA ARG A 85 -5.25 6.95 -11.39
C ARG A 85 -4.86 6.02 -12.54
N GLN A 86 -3.93 6.42 -13.42
CA GLN A 86 -3.47 5.55 -14.50
C GLN A 86 -2.59 4.42 -13.97
N SER A 87 -1.99 4.54 -12.79
CA SER A 87 -1.17 3.48 -12.19
C SER A 87 -1.96 2.23 -11.81
N ILE A 88 -3.31 2.29 -11.82
CA ILE A 88 -4.17 1.12 -11.64
C ILE A 88 -3.95 0.13 -12.80
N TYR A 89 -3.76 0.64 -14.00
CA TYR A 89 -3.62 -0.18 -15.19
C TYR A 89 -2.20 -0.70 -15.29
N MET A 90 -2.04 -1.97 -14.96
CA MET A 90 -0.75 -2.64 -15.10
C MET A 90 -0.43 -2.83 -16.58
N TRP A 91 0.82 -2.59 -16.96
CA TRP A 91 1.32 -2.89 -18.31
C TRP A 91 1.54 -4.39 -18.54
N GLY A 92 1.42 -5.24 -17.52
CA GLY A 92 1.60 -6.69 -17.62
C GLY A 92 3.05 -7.15 -17.51
N TRP A 93 3.27 -8.45 -17.31
CA TRP A 93 4.60 -9.02 -17.03
C TRP A 93 5.58 -8.84 -18.20
N ASN A 94 5.06 -8.96 -19.43
CA ASN A 94 5.82 -8.78 -20.67
C ASN A 94 5.48 -7.43 -21.32
N ALA A 95 5.06 -6.45 -20.52
CA ALA A 95 4.60 -5.15 -20.99
C ALA A 95 3.49 -5.27 -22.06
N GLU A 96 2.71 -6.35 -22.11
CA GLU A 96 1.69 -6.64 -23.13
C GLU A 96 0.55 -5.63 -23.16
N ASN A 97 0.29 -4.97 -22.03
CA ASN A 97 -0.75 -3.96 -21.87
C ASN A 97 -0.18 -2.54 -21.77
N LEU A 98 1.14 -2.34 -21.94
CA LEU A 98 1.76 -1.00 -21.99
C LEU A 98 1.05 -0.10 -23.00
N ASP A 99 0.69 1.11 -22.58
CA ASP A 99 0.25 2.24 -23.40
C ASP A 99 1.47 2.80 -24.13
N THR A 100 1.79 2.16 -25.26
CA THR A 100 2.94 2.52 -26.10
C THR A 100 2.83 3.91 -26.71
N GLU A 101 1.62 4.40 -26.96
CA GLU A 101 1.41 5.76 -27.46
C GLU A 101 1.81 6.80 -26.41
N ARG A 102 1.37 6.61 -25.16
CA ARG A 102 1.81 7.43 -24.04
C ARG A 102 3.30 7.31 -23.80
N TYR A 103 3.83 6.09 -23.80
CA TYR A 103 5.26 5.86 -23.58
C TYR A 103 6.12 6.60 -24.62
N ALA A 104 5.77 6.55 -25.90
CA ALA A 104 6.46 7.30 -26.95
C ALA A 104 6.32 8.82 -26.77
N ARG A 105 5.14 9.30 -26.40
CA ARG A 105 4.88 10.74 -26.17
C ARG A 105 5.68 11.30 -25.00
N GLU A 106 5.81 10.55 -23.90
CA GLU A 106 6.53 10.96 -22.70
C GLU A 106 8.04 10.72 -22.79
N ASN A 107 8.49 9.90 -23.75
CA ASN A 107 9.90 9.59 -24.00
C ASN A 107 10.26 9.93 -25.46
N PRO A 108 10.24 11.22 -25.84
CA PRO A 108 10.43 11.64 -27.22
C PRO A 108 11.82 11.29 -27.77
N ASP A 109 12.81 11.12 -26.90
CA ASP A 109 14.15 10.64 -27.24
C ASP A 109 14.13 9.17 -27.71
N VAL A 110 13.36 8.32 -27.03
CA VAL A 110 13.13 6.93 -27.42
C VAL A 110 12.36 6.88 -28.74
N ALA A 111 11.26 7.62 -28.84
CA ALA A 111 10.46 7.68 -30.05
C ALA A 111 11.26 8.18 -31.27
N ALA A 112 12.20 9.12 -31.06
CA ALA A 112 13.11 9.58 -32.11
C ALA A 112 14.15 8.51 -32.51
N ALA A 113 14.60 7.68 -31.57
CA ALA A 113 15.62 6.67 -31.80
C ALA A 113 15.08 5.40 -32.48
N ILE A 114 13.92 4.90 -32.03
CA ILE A 114 13.38 3.60 -32.47
C ILE A 114 12.01 3.70 -33.16
N GLY A 115 11.46 4.90 -33.28
CA GLY A 115 10.12 5.13 -33.84
C GLY A 115 9.00 4.87 -32.83
N THR A 116 7.77 4.78 -33.34
CA THR A 116 6.56 4.59 -32.52
C THR A 116 5.92 3.20 -32.68
N ASP A 117 6.69 2.22 -33.15
CA ASP A 117 6.20 0.85 -33.28
C ASP A 117 5.96 0.24 -31.88
N PRO A 118 4.75 -0.30 -31.59
CA PRO A 118 4.44 -0.80 -30.26
C PRO A 118 5.35 -1.93 -29.77
N GLU A 119 5.80 -2.84 -30.65
CA GLU A 119 6.67 -3.96 -30.25
C GLU A 119 8.07 -3.44 -29.90
N ALA A 120 8.62 -2.53 -30.71
CA ALA A 120 9.89 -1.88 -30.41
C ALA A 120 9.84 -1.09 -29.09
N LEU A 121 8.74 -0.36 -28.83
CA LEU A 121 8.56 0.40 -27.60
C LEU A 121 8.40 -0.49 -26.37
N ARG A 122 7.68 -1.62 -26.46
CA ARG A 122 7.58 -2.60 -25.36
C ARG A 122 8.94 -3.23 -25.05
N THR A 123 9.68 -3.64 -26.09
CA THR A 123 11.04 -4.20 -25.95
C THR A 123 11.96 -3.19 -25.28
N HIS A 124 11.98 -1.94 -25.78
CA HIS A 124 12.77 -0.88 -25.17
C HIS A 124 12.39 -0.65 -23.70
N PHE A 125 11.09 -0.59 -23.38
CA PHE A 125 10.64 -0.40 -22.01
C PHE A 125 11.15 -1.51 -21.07
N LEU A 126 11.05 -2.77 -21.48
CA LEU A 126 11.50 -3.91 -20.68
C LEU A 126 13.03 -4.00 -20.53
N GLU A 127 13.77 -3.76 -21.61
CA GLU A 127 15.23 -3.94 -21.64
C GLU A 127 16.00 -2.73 -21.10
N HIS A 128 15.45 -1.53 -21.25
CA HIS A 128 16.12 -0.27 -20.94
C HIS A 128 15.28 0.64 -20.05
N GLY A 129 14.00 0.84 -20.40
CA GLY A 129 13.13 1.81 -19.73
C GLY A 129 13.02 1.61 -18.23
N LEU A 130 12.85 0.37 -17.76
CA LEU A 130 12.79 0.05 -16.32
C LEU A 130 14.11 0.36 -15.61
N LEU A 131 15.26 0.06 -16.22
CA LEU A 131 16.58 0.35 -15.66
C LEU A 131 16.88 1.85 -15.62
N GLU A 132 16.29 2.60 -16.55
CA GLU A 132 16.37 4.06 -16.64
C GLU A 132 15.34 4.77 -15.76
N ASN A 133 14.56 4.03 -14.95
CA ASN A 133 13.44 4.56 -14.14
C ASN A 133 12.37 5.29 -14.97
N ARG A 134 12.19 4.94 -16.24
CA ARG A 134 11.10 5.47 -17.07
C ARG A 134 9.78 4.87 -16.63
N LYS A 135 8.74 5.69 -16.59
CA LYS A 135 7.39 5.26 -16.21
C LYS A 135 6.72 4.54 -17.37
N GLY A 136 6.14 3.37 -17.08
CA GLY A 136 5.19 2.69 -17.94
C GLY A 136 3.78 2.91 -17.41
N TYR A 137 2.78 2.77 -18.28
CA TYR A 137 1.36 2.81 -17.91
C TYR A 137 0.62 1.77 -18.71
N GLY A 138 -0.28 1.01 -18.09
CA GLY A 138 -1.15 0.10 -18.82
C GLY A 138 -2.29 0.84 -19.52
N LEU A 139 -2.80 0.25 -20.60
CA LEU A 139 -4.09 0.63 -21.17
C LEU A 139 -5.23 0.17 -20.24
N PRO A 140 -6.37 0.89 -20.20
CA PRO A 140 -7.52 0.45 -19.45
C PRO A 140 -8.00 -0.95 -19.87
N TYR A 141 -8.28 -1.82 -18.89
CA TYR A 141 -8.93 -3.11 -19.11
C TYR A 141 -10.01 -3.36 -18.07
N GLU A 142 -11.08 -4.04 -18.48
CA GLU A 142 -12.26 -4.29 -17.67
C GLU A 142 -12.06 -5.54 -16.80
N ALA A 143 -11.27 -5.40 -15.73
CA ALA A 143 -11.22 -6.37 -14.64
C ALA A 143 -11.88 -5.79 -13.38
N ASP A 144 -12.53 -6.66 -12.60
CA ASP A 144 -13.18 -6.27 -11.35
C ASP A 144 -12.19 -5.56 -10.39
N SER A 145 -10.94 -6.05 -10.31
CA SER A 145 -9.86 -5.42 -9.54
C SER A 145 -9.57 -3.98 -9.97
N THR A 146 -9.55 -3.73 -11.28
CA THR A 146 -9.29 -2.41 -11.86
C THR A 146 -10.46 -1.46 -11.63
N LYS A 147 -11.69 -1.97 -11.77
CA LYS A 147 -12.91 -1.24 -11.47
C LYS A 147 -12.98 -0.86 -9.98
N ALA A 148 -12.71 -1.80 -9.08
CA ALA A 148 -12.72 -1.59 -7.64
C ALA A 148 -11.69 -0.54 -7.22
N LYS A 149 -10.46 -0.63 -7.72
CA LYS A 149 -9.41 0.38 -7.49
C LYS A 149 -9.80 1.74 -8.06
N GLY A 150 -10.39 1.79 -9.26
CA GLY A 150 -10.91 3.02 -9.86
C GLY A 150 -11.96 3.71 -8.99
N MET A 151 -12.87 2.92 -8.40
CA MET A 151 -13.87 3.42 -7.45
C MET A 151 -13.23 3.98 -6.18
N ILE A 152 -12.12 3.39 -5.69
CA ILE A 152 -11.41 3.93 -4.53
C ILE A 152 -10.86 5.33 -4.81
N PHE A 153 -10.27 5.57 -5.99
CA PHE A 153 -9.84 6.92 -6.39
C PHE A 153 -11.01 7.92 -6.39
N ASP A 154 -12.14 7.50 -6.97
CA ASP A 154 -13.33 8.35 -7.08
C ASP A 154 -13.92 8.67 -5.69
N VAL A 155 -13.99 7.66 -4.80
CA VAL A 155 -14.47 7.82 -3.42
C VAL A 155 -13.51 8.67 -2.59
N ALA A 156 -12.20 8.42 -2.68
CA ALA A 156 -11.20 9.21 -1.96
C ALA A 156 -11.32 10.70 -2.29
N ALA A 157 -11.52 11.04 -3.56
CA ALA A 157 -11.74 12.41 -4.02
C ALA A 157 -13.09 13.02 -3.55
N GLN A 158 -14.08 12.18 -3.22
CA GLN A 158 -15.38 12.63 -2.71
C GLN A 158 -15.38 12.85 -1.19
N ILE A 159 -14.71 11.96 -0.45
CA ILE A 159 -14.75 11.96 1.02
C ILE A 159 -13.57 12.71 1.65
N THR A 160 -12.56 13.07 0.87
CA THR A 160 -11.39 13.83 1.32
C THR A 160 -11.10 15.04 0.44
N ASN A 161 -10.27 15.94 0.94
CA ASN A 161 -9.67 17.02 0.15
C ASN A 161 -8.32 17.42 0.77
N ASP A 162 -7.57 18.28 0.07
CA ASP A 162 -6.21 18.66 0.48
C ASP A 162 -6.16 19.54 1.73
N SER A 163 -7.27 20.15 2.16
CA SER A 163 -7.32 20.91 3.43
C SER A 163 -7.50 20.05 4.67
N MET A 164 -7.83 18.76 4.50
CA MET A 164 -7.97 17.82 5.61
C MET A 164 -6.60 17.31 6.07
N THR A 165 -6.43 17.22 7.39
CA THR A 165 -5.31 16.53 8.02
C THR A 165 -5.34 15.03 7.69
N ASP A 166 -4.19 14.35 7.81
CA ASP A 166 -4.14 12.90 7.57
C ASP A 166 -5.07 12.14 8.53
N ARG A 167 -5.18 12.59 9.78
CA ARG A 167 -6.13 12.06 10.77
C ARG A 167 -7.59 12.15 10.29
N GLU A 168 -7.99 13.29 9.73
CA GLU A 168 -9.35 13.48 9.19
C GLU A 168 -9.59 12.63 7.94
N LYS A 169 -8.58 12.50 7.07
CA LYS A 169 -8.64 11.62 5.88
C LYS A 169 -8.80 10.16 6.28
N ILE A 170 -7.98 9.68 7.23
CA ILE A 170 -8.08 8.32 7.80
C ILE A 170 -9.47 8.08 8.38
N LYS A 171 -10.01 9.05 9.15
CA LYS A 171 -11.36 8.96 9.71
C LYS A 171 -12.43 8.88 8.62
N ALA A 172 -12.35 9.71 7.59
CA ALA A 172 -13.31 9.71 6.49
C ALA A 172 -13.34 8.35 5.77
N VAL A 173 -12.17 7.77 5.51
CA VAL A 173 -12.04 6.43 4.90
C VAL A 173 -12.62 5.35 5.81
N HIS A 174 -12.25 5.33 7.09
CA HIS A 174 -12.78 4.39 8.08
C HIS A 174 -14.31 4.44 8.12
N ASP A 175 -14.87 5.64 8.29
CA ASP A 175 -16.32 5.85 8.36
C ASP A 175 -17.01 5.41 7.06
N TRP A 176 -16.40 5.68 5.91
CA TRP A 176 -16.94 5.25 4.63
C TRP A 176 -16.96 3.72 4.53
N ILE A 177 -15.85 3.04 4.83
CA ILE A 177 -15.77 1.56 4.78
C ILE A 177 -16.84 0.91 5.67
N VAL A 178 -16.95 1.32 6.93
CA VAL A 178 -17.89 0.74 7.90
C VAL A 178 -19.34 0.96 7.47
N ASN A 179 -19.67 2.11 6.88
CA ASN A 179 -21.04 2.42 6.44
C ASN A 179 -21.41 1.86 5.05
N HIS A 180 -20.46 1.30 4.30
CA HIS A 180 -20.69 0.79 2.93
C HIS A 180 -20.42 -0.70 2.78
N THR A 181 -20.11 -1.39 3.88
CA THR A 181 -19.75 -2.80 3.86
C THR A 181 -20.53 -3.57 4.92
N LYS A 182 -20.71 -4.86 4.67
CA LYS A 182 -21.18 -5.84 5.65
C LYS A 182 -20.20 -6.99 5.72
N TYR A 183 -19.89 -7.43 6.93
CA TYR A 183 -19.09 -8.64 7.09
C TYR A 183 -19.80 -9.84 6.45
N ASP A 184 -19.08 -10.67 5.69
CA ASP A 184 -19.64 -11.84 5.01
C ASP A 184 -19.86 -13.02 5.99
N LYS A 185 -20.62 -12.74 7.05
CA LYS A 185 -20.82 -13.62 8.21
C LYS A 185 -21.47 -14.94 7.85
N GLU A 186 -22.47 -14.91 6.97
CA GLU A 186 -23.20 -16.11 6.56
C GLU A 186 -22.28 -17.10 5.84
N ASN A 187 -21.49 -16.64 4.88
CA ASN A 187 -20.53 -17.51 4.21
C ASN A 187 -19.38 -17.91 5.14
N TYR A 188 -18.99 -17.03 6.07
CA TYR A 188 -17.96 -17.33 7.06
C TYR A 188 -18.37 -18.52 7.93
N ASP A 189 -19.58 -18.46 8.47
CA ASP A 189 -20.12 -19.51 9.36
C ASP A 189 -20.33 -20.84 8.64
N ARG A 190 -20.61 -20.79 7.34
CA ARG A 190 -20.73 -21.99 6.50
C ARG A 190 -19.40 -22.53 5.97
N GLY A 191 -18.30 -21.79 6.11
CA GLY A 191 -17.02 -22.12 5.46
C GLY A 191 -17.09 -22.03 3.93
N THR A 192 -17.93 -21.13 3.39
CA THR A 192 -18.18 -20.95 1.95
C THR A 192 -17.86 -19.53 1.48
N ILE A 193 -16.85 -18.88 2.08
CA ILE A 193 -16.43 -17.53 1.67
C ILE A 193 -16.02 -17.54 0.20
N PRO A 194 -16.66 -16.72 -0.65
CA PRO A 194 -16.24 -16.58 -2.04
C PRO A 194 -14.93 -15.80 -2.12
N ASP A 195 -14.12 -16.07 -3.13
CA ASP A 195 -12.76 -15.54 -3.26
C ASP A 195 -12.72 -14.00 -3.20
N GLU A 196 -13.68 -13.34 -3.86
CA GLU A 196 -13.78 -11.88 -3.88
C GLU A 196 -13.99 -11.24 -2.50
N SER A 197 -14.56 -11.96 -1.52
CA SER A 197 -14.76 -11.44 -0.16
C SER A 197 -13.45 -11.23 0.59
N TYR A 198 -12.34 -11.82 0.13
CA TYR A 198 -11.00 -11.59 0.68
C TYR A 198 -10.31 -10.37 0.09
N HIS A 199 -10.89 -9.75 -0.94
CA HIS A 199 -10.23 -8.70 -1.72
C HIS A 199 -11.05 -7.43 -1.83
N ILE A 200 -10.44 -6.38 -2.37
CA ILE A 200 -11.04 -5.04 -2.56
C ILE A 200 -12.35 -5.13 -3.36
N GLU A 201 -12.48 -6.10 -4.27
CA GLU A 201 -13.64 -6.34 -5.12
C GLU A 201 -14.89 -6.69 -4.31
N GLY A 202 -14.77 -7.55 -3.29
CA GLY A 202 -15.90 -7.90 -2.43
C GLY A 202 -16.48 -6.67 -1.75
N LEU A 203 -15.61 -5.83 -1.20
CA LEU A 203 -16.02 -4.60 -0.55
C LEU A 203 -16.58 -3.59 -1.56
N MET A 204 -15.78 -3.19 -2.55
CA MET A 204 -16.12 -2.08 -3.45
C MET A 204 -17.23 -2.41 -4.44
N LEU A 205 -17.34 -3.66 -4.90
CA LEU A 205 -18.32 -4.05 -5.93
C LEU A 205 -19.55 -4.76 -5.36
N LYS A 206 -19.42 -5.43 -4.20
CA LYS A 206 -20.51 -6.22 -3.60
C LYS A 206 -21.00 -5.67 -2.26
N GLY A 207 -20.27 -4.74 -1.64
CA GLY A 207 -20.56 -4.25 -0.29
C GLY A 207 -20.42 -5.34 0.78
N LYS A 208 -19.61 -6.37 0.51
CA LYS A 208 -19.48 -7.55 1.38
C LYS A 208 -18.07 -8.11 1.39
N ALA A 209 -17.47 -8.27 2.56
CA ALA A 209 -16.10 -8.77 2.69
C ALA A 209 -15.86 -9.48 4.03
N VAL A 210 -14.75 -10.22 4.13
CA VAL A 210 -14.19 -10.65 5.42
C VAL A 210 -13.02 -9.75 5.82
N CYS A 211 -12.40 -10.00 6.98
CA CYS A 211 -11.38 -9.11 7.55
C CYS A 211 -10.26 -8.72 6.58
N GLN A 212 -9.79 -9.66 5.76
CA GLN A 212 -8.79 -9.36 4.73
C GLN A 212 -9.29 -8.35 3.68
N GLY A 213 -10.52 -8.47 3.18
CA GLY A 213 -11.07 -7.53 2.20
C GLY A 213 -11.30 -6.13 2.77
N TYR A 214 -11.67 -6.02 4.05
CA TYR A 214 -11.70 -4.73 4.77
C TYR A 214 -10.30 -4.13 4.84
N ALA A 215 -9.33 -4.92 5.27
CA ALA A 215 -7.96 -4.46 5.47
C ALA A 215 -7.29 -4.07 4.14
N GLU A 216 -7.41 -4.88 3.07
CA GLU A 216 -6.88 -4.55 1.74
C GLU A 216 -7.50 -3.27 1.16
N THR A 217 -8.79 -3.04 1.40
CA THR A 217 -9.47 -1.82 0.93
C THR A 217 -8.95 -0.59 1.67
N PHE A 218 -8.87 -0.65 3.00
CA PHE A 218 -8.34 0.45 3.80
C PHE A 218 -6.88 0.76 3.43
N ASP A 219 -6.06 -0.27 3.26
CA ASP A 219 -4.67 -0.18 2.79
C ASP A 219 -4.57 0.58 1.46
N TYR A 220 -5.39 0.20 0.47
CA TYR A 220 -5.39 0.86 -0.83
C TYR A 220 -5.90 2.31 -0.78
N PHE A 221 -6.84 2.65 0.11
CA PHE A 221 -7.21 4.05 0.34
C PHE A 221 -6.03 4.85 0.89
N MET A 222 -5.30 4.32 1.86
CA MET A 222 -4.14 5.01 2.44
C MET A 222 -3.04 5.19 1.39
N TYR A 223 -2.83 4.20 0.52
CA TYR A 223 -1.93 4.29 -0.63
C TYR A 223 -2.33 5.44 -1.57
N VAL A 224 -3.60 5.50 -2.00
CA VAL A 224 -4.11 6.59 -2.86
C VAL A 224 -3.98 7.96 -2.20
N LEU A 225 -4.16 8.03 -0.88
CA LEU A 225 -4.06 9.27 -0.10
C LEU A 225 -2.61 9.66 0.24
N GLY A 226 -1.63 8.79 -0.01
CA GLY A 226 -0.22 9.03 0.34
C GLY A 226 0.04 9.01 1.84
N ILE A 227 -0.78 8.28 2.59
CA ILE A 227 -0.67 8.14 4.04
C ILE A 227 0.14 6.89 4.33
N GLU A 228 1.10 7.00 5.25
CA GLU A 228 1.97 5.88 5.54
C GLU A 228 1.24 4.76 6.28
N HIS A 229 1.48 3.56 5.76
CA HIS A 229 0.60 2.40 5.67
C HIS A 229 1.09 0.98 5.89
N GLU A 230 0.53 0.15 6.75
CA GLU A 230 0.82 -1.29 6.68
C GLU A 230 -0.40 -2.15 6.95
N MET A 231 -0.48 -3.26 6.24
CA MET A 231 -1.31 -4.40 6.63
C MET A 231 -0.72 -5.03 7.87
N VAL A 232 -1.61 -5.53 8.74
CA VAL A 232 -1.25 -6.30 9.92
C VAL A 232 -2.05 -7.58 9.91
N ASP A 233 -1.38 -8.71 10.10
CA ASP A 233 -2.04 -9.99 10.29
C ASP A 233 -1.70 -10.57 11.66
N GLY A 234 -2.63 -11.34 12.21
CA GLY A 234 -2.48 -11.87 13.55
C GLY A 234 -3.70 -12.63 14.04
N ARG A 235 -4.02 -12.47 15.32
CA ARG A 235 -5.13 -13.13 16.00
C ARG A 235 -5.86 -12.16 16.90
N VAL A 236 -7.12 -12.46 17.17
CA VAL A 236 -7.93 -11.76 18.18
C VAL A 236 -8.41 -12.77 19.22
N GLU A 237 -8.40 -12.38 20.49
CA GLU A 237 -8.90 -13.21 21.59
C GLU A 237 -10.34 -13.67 21.33
N GLY A 238 -10.62 -14.94 21.63
CA GLY A 238 -11.95 -15.53 21.39
C GLY A 238 -12.23 -15.94 19.94
N ARG A 239 -11.25 -15.82 19.01
CA ARG A 239 -11.32 -16.40 17.66
C ARG A 239 -10.26 -17.48 17.44
N ASP A 240 -10.67 -18.56 16.76
CA ASP A 240 -9.77 -19.65 16.36
C ASP A 240 -9.07 -19.41 15.01
N SER A 241 -9.54 -18.43 14.22
CA SER A 241 -9.01 -18.08 12.91
C SER A 241 -8.06 -16.89 12.95
N GLY A 242 -7.23 -16.76 11.90
CA GLY A 242 -6.42 -15.56 11.69
C GLY A 242 -7.29 -14.33 11.45
N HIS A 243 -6.71 -13.16 11.69
CA HIS A 243 -7.34 -11.87 11.50
C HIS A 243 -6.40 -10.90 10.78
N ALA A 244 -6.97 -9.94 10.06
CA ALA A 244 -6.24 -8.93 9.30
C ALA A 244 -6.86 -7.55 9.55
N TRP A 245 -6.00 -6.56 9.77
CA TRP A 245 -6.32 -5.16 10.01
C TRP A 245 -5.18 -4.28 9.49
N ASN A 246 -5.14 -2.99 9.88
CA ASN A 246 -4.13 -2.06 9.39
C ASN A 246 -3.45 -1.30 10.52
N ARG A 247 -2.32 -0.69 10.20
CA ARG A 247 -1.76 0.43 10.95
C ARG A 247 -1.37 1.56 10.00
N VAL A 248 -1.45 2.78 10.51
CA VAL A 248 -1.06 3.99 9.82
C VAL A 248 -0.03 4.73 10.66
N LEU A 249 0.92 5.36 10.00
CA LEU A 249 1.88 6.22 10.67
C LEU A 249 1.33 7.64 10.71
N LEU A 250 1.11 8.15 11.92
CA LEU A 250 0.59 9.47 12.16
C LEU A 250 1.40 10.11 13.29
N ASP A 251 1.90 11.33 13.07
CA ASP A 251 2.69 12.07 14.07
C ASP A 251 3.85 11.22 14.64
N ASP A 252 4.63 10.61 13.74
CA ASP A 252 5.72 9.66 14.04
C ASP A 252 5.35 8.40 14.85
N THR A 253 4.04 8.17 15.07
CA THR A 253 3.52 7.05 15.85
C THR A 253 2.73 6.10 14.97
N TRP A 254 3.05 4.80 15.05
CA TRP A 254 2.21 3.77 14.45
C TRP A 254 0.92 3.62 15.27
N LEU A 255 -0.21 3.91 14.65
CA LEU A 255 -1.54 3.76 15.21
C LEU A 255 -2.32 2.72 14.41
N TYR A 256 -3.10 1.90 15.10
CA TYR A 256 -3.82 0.77 14.51
C TYR A 256 -5.25 1.15 14.16
N VAL A 257 -5.75 0.58 13.06
CA VAL A 257 -7.12 0.72 12.59
C VAL A 257 -7.67 -0.66 12.24
N ASP A 258 -8.83 -1.01 12.81
CA ASP A 258 -9.56 -2.23 12.44
C ASP A 258 -11.02 -1.91 12.06
N CYS A 259 -11.23 -1.68 10.76
CA CYS A 259 -12.55 -1.42 10.21
C CYS A 259 -13.52 -2.62 10.37
N THR A 260 -13.00 -3.84 10.53
CA THR A 260 -13.85 -5.03 10.70
C THR A 260 -14.48 -5.06 12.08
N TRP A 261 -13.70 -4.79 13.12
CA TRP A 261 -14.20 -4.79 14.49
C TRP A 261 -14.97 -3.51 14.86
N ASP A 262 -14.77 -2.43 14.10
CA ASP A 262 -15.59 -1.23 14.16
C ASP A 262 -16.86 -1.26 13.27
N ASP A 263 -17.08 -2.33 12.50
CA ASP A 263 -18.33 -2.66 11.78
C ASP A 263 -19.15 -3.75 12.51
N PRO A 264 -20.00 -3.38 13.49
CA PRO A 264 -20.83 -4.35 14.18
C PRO A 264 -21.93 -4.91 13.28
N VAL A 265 -21.92 -6.24 13.13
CA VAL A 265 -23.06 -6.98 12.60
C VAL A 265 -24.22 -6.88 13.60
N ASN A 266 -25.30 -6.20 13.22
CA ASN A 266 -26.53 -6.19 14.02
C ASN A 266 -27.73 -6.72 13.24
N ASP A 267 -28.60 -7.45 13.96
CA ASP A 267 -29.85 -8.01 13.41
C ASP A 267 -30.90 -6.92 13.14
N ALA A 268 -30.66 -5.68 13.59
CA ALA A 268 -31.58 -4.55 13.49
C ALA A 268 -31.47 -3.78 12.17
N GLY A 269 -30.51 -4.13 11.29
CA GLY A 269 -30.37 -3.52 9.96
C GLY A 269 -30.00 -2.04 9.97
N LYS A 270 -29.36 -1.55 11.04
CA LYS A 270 -28.90 -0.16 11.12
C LYS A 270 -27.40 -0.14 11.36
N ASP A 271 -26.63 0.32 10.39
CA ASP A 271 -25.18 0.44 10.52
C ASP A 271 -24.82 1.29 11.74
N VAL A 272 -24.08 0.70 12.68
CA VAL A 272 -23.61 1.39 13.89
C VAL A 272 -22.12 1.59 13.74
N LEU A 273 -21.71 2.80 13.40
CA LEU A 273 -20.31 3.19 13.37
C LEU A 273 -19.72 3.14 14.78
N ARG A 274 -18.68 2.33 14.98
CA ARG A 274 -17.87 2.29 16.22
C ARG A 274 -16.49 2.89 15.96
N TYR A 275 -15.76 3.12 17.04
CA TYR A 275 -14.41 3.68 17.04
C TYR A 275 -13.54 3.01 18.12
N ASN A 276 -13.87 1.76 18.47
CA ASN A 276 -13.16 1.03 19.51
C ASN A 276 -11.75 0.65 19.04
N TYR A 277 -11.56 0.50 17.73
CA TYR A 277 -10.30 0.11 17.10
C TYR A 277 -9.82 1.15 16.08
N PHE A 278 -10.19 2.42 16.28
CA PHE A 278 -9.82 3.53 15.42
C PHE A 278 -8.65 4.34 16.00
N LEU A 279 -7.50 4.31 15.31
CA LEU A 279 -6.26 5.01 15.70
C LEU A 279 -5.78 4.66 17.12
N CYS A 280 -5.86 3.38 17.46
CA CYS A 280 -5.39 2.85 18.73
C CYS A 280 -3.86 2.77 18.79
N THR A 281 -3.29 3.00 19.96
CA THR A 281 -1.91 2.65 20.24
C THR A 281 -1.73 1.13 20.23
N GLU A 282 -0.47 0.67 20.09
CA GLU A 282 -0.15 -0.76 20.22
C GLU A 282 -0.66 -1.34 21.55
N SER A 283 -0.54 -0.61 22.66
CA SER A 283 -0.98 -1.07 23.97
C SER A 283 -2.50 -1.19 24.10
N GLU A 284 -3.27 -0.32 23.43
CA GLU A 284 -4.73 -0.41 23.40
C GLU A 284 -5.17 -1.59 22.53
N MET A 285 -4.55 -1.73 21.36
CA MET A 285 -4.82 -2.84 20.43
C MET A 285 -4.44 -4.20 21.04
N ALA A 286 -3.33 -4.26 21.79
CA ALA A 286 -2.85 -5.47 22.48
C ALA A 286 -3.78 -5.98 23.60
N GLY A 287 -4.84 -5.24 23.94
CA GLY A 287 -5.84 -5.68 24.91
C GLY A 287 -6.58 -6.95 24.48
N ASP A 288 -6.75 -7.17 23.18
CA ASP A 288 -7.39 -8.36 22.61
C ASP A 288 -6.82 -8.78 21.23
N HIS A 289 -6.03 -7.95 20.55
CA HIS A 289 -5.35 -8.30 19.30
C HIS A 289 -3.88 -8.65 19.52
N THR A 290 -3.41 -9.73 18.91
CA THR A 290 -2.00 -10.11 18.87
C THR A 290 -1.50 -10.07 17.43
N ALA A 291 -0.68 -9.07 17.10
CA ALA A 291 -0.02 -8.97 15.79
C ALA A 291 1.01 -10.11 15.62
N ARG A 292 1.04 -10.70 14.42
CA ARG A 292 2.06 -11.67 14.00
C ARG A 292 3.08 -11.01 13.09
N ASP A 293 2.62 -10.32 12.05
CA ASP A 293 3.46 -9.59 11.11
C ASP A 293 2.78 -8.28 10.68
N SER A 294 3.59 -7.37 10.17
CA SER A 294 3.18 -6.10 9.59
C SER A 294 3.96 -5.86 8.31
N TYR A 295 3.27 -5.61 7.21
CA TYR A 295 3.89 -5.60 5.89
C TYR A 295 3.22 -4.63 4.92
N LYS A 296 4.00 -4.23 3.91
CA LYS A 296 3.56 -3.40 2.79
C LYS A 296 2.93 -4.26 1.70
N VAL A 297 1.72 -3.89 1.28
CA VAL A 297 1.10 -4.44 0.08
C VAL A 297 1.22 -3.48 -1.10
N TYR A 298 1.00 -2.19 -0.86
CA TYR A 298 1.07 -1.12 -1.86
C TYR A 298 2.20 -0.12 -1.60
#